data_AF-A0A517MW15-F1
#
_entry.id   AF-A0A517MW15-F1
#
_cell.length_a   1.000
_cell.length_b   1.000
_cell.length_c   1.000
_cell.angle_alpha   90.00
_cell.angle_beta   90.00
_cell.angle_gamma   90.00
#
_symmetry.space_group_name_H-M   'P 1'
#
loop_
_entity.id
_entity.type
_entity.pdbx_description
1 polymer ?
#
loop_
_entity_poly.entity_id
_entity_poly.type
_entity_poly.pdbx_seq_one_letter_code
_entity_poly.pdbx_strand_id
1 'polypeptide(L)'
;MNVKCPHCKKSLKAPDSHAGKQGQCPNCKGVFIVSSLTSSTARQPSEQNIPSEIKKNWFGKYQSRYACPSCEEKLISGPDEIGCQISCPSCSTAFVVPGKEQLSAIESQKKREDAEAQEKLELEQRQKEEVADVKRKQEEARRREEQRIQKEIAAHPFDYPIDYTVTSNGMIEYRDQYFEVMQTELRVNPDIDCSDGKFIIKSIRLFKKRVNMTKKENANEIRETKAHFRDSKPRMHKSRSKGLVAGLVNIGVEVSRASHAENFENALEPLEARKELYDQIQLGCDQLIHEVELRMAEN
;
A
#
# COMPACT_ATOMS: atom_id res chain seq x y z
N MET A 1 7.91 8.77 -69.13
CA MET A 1 6.45 8.86 -68.89
C MET A 1 5.64 9.38 -70.09
N ASN A 2 4.34 9.03 -70.18
CA ASN A 2 3.40 9.60 -71.18
C ASN A 2 2.68 10.82 -70.57
N VAL A 3 2.80 11.98 -71.22
CA VAL A 3 2.24 13.26 -70.75
C VAL A 3 1.33 13.83 -71.83
N LYS A 4 0.14 14.32 -71.46
CA LYS A 4 -0.78 14.95 -72.40
C LYS A 4 -0.51 16.46 -72.44
N CYS A 5 -0.32 17.01 -73.63
CA CYS A 5 -0.15 18.46 -73.78
C CYS A 5 -1.47 19.19 -73.47
N PRO A 6 -1.49 20.26 -72.65
CA PRO A 6 -2.72 20.98 -72.29
C PRO A 6 -3.32 21.76 -73.47
N HIS A 7 -2.51 22.16 -74.45
CA HIS A 7 -2.96 22.98 -75.58
C HIS A 7 -3.57 22.14 -76.71
N CYS A 8 -2.94 21.02 -77.09
CA CYS A 8 -3.38 20.22 -78.23
C CYS A 8 -3.84 18.80 -77.87
N LYS A 9 -3.80 18.41 -76.59
CA LYS A 9 -4.24 17.11 -76.06
C LYS A 9 -3.52 15.87 -76.62
N LYS A 10 -2.53 16.02 -77.50
CA LYS A 10 -1.69 14.91 -77.97
C LYS A 10 -0.80 14.37 -76.84
N SER A 11 -0.70 13.05 -76.77
CA SER A 11 0.20 12.34 -75.86
C SER A 11 1.64 12.42 -76.36
N LEU A 12 2.55 12.78 -75.47
CA LEU A 12 3.99 12.90 -75.72
C LEU A 12 4.74 11.98 -74.77
N LYS A 13 5.81 11.34 -75.26
CA LYS A 13 6.78 10.65 -74.40
C LYS A 13 7.79 11.66 -73.91
N ALA A 14 7.83 11.88 -72.60
CA ALA A 14 8.85 12.70 -71.94
C ALA A 14 9.72 11.80 -71.04
N PRO A 15 11.06 11.97 -71.03
CA PRO A 15 11.91 11.31 -70.05
C PRO A 15 11.61 11.83 -68.64
N ASP A 16 11.79 10.99 -67.63
CA ASP A 16 11.45 11.34 -66.25
C ASP A 16 12.35 12.46 -65.69
N SER A 17 13.54 12.66 -66.28
CA SER A 17 14.45 13.79 -65.99
C SER A 17 13.89 15.17 -66.37
N HIS A 18 12.77 15.21 -67.12
CA HIS A 18 12.04 16.43 -67.47
C HIS A 18 10.82 16.69 -66.60
N ALA A 19 10.52 15.81 -65.64
CA ALA A 19 9.49 16.04 -64.63
C ALA A 19 9.74 17.38 -63.89
N GLY A 20 8.72 18.23 -63.82
CA GLY A 20 8.78 19.55 -63.18
C GLY A 20 9.49 20.64 -63.99
N LYS A 21 10.07 20.32 -65.16
CA LYS A 21 10.70 21.29 -66.05
C LYS A 21 9.72 21.79 -67.10
N GLN A 22 9.96 23.01 -67.60
CA GLN A 22 9.24 23.53 -68.77
C GLN A 22 9.67 22.78 -70.02
N GLY A 23 8.69 22.25 -70.76
CA GLY A 23 8.87 21.58 -72.04
C GLY A 23 7.99 22.22 -73.10
N GLN A 24 8.41 22.14 -74.36
CA GLN A 24 7.66 22.68 -75.48
C GLN A 24 7.04 21.54 -76.29
N CYS A 25 5.74 21.65 -76.61
CA CYS A 25 5.05 20.63 -77.39
C CYS A 25 5.53 20.64 -78.85
N PRO A 26 6.01 19.53 -79.43
CA PRO A 26 6.46 19.49 -80.83
C PRO A 26 5.32 19.72 -81.84
N ASN A 27 4.06 19.54 -81.43
CA ASN A 27 2.91 19.61 -82.34
C ASN A 27 2.22 20.98 -82.36
N CYS A 28 2.18 21.71 -81.24
CA CYS A 28 1.52 23.02 -81.16
C CYS A 28 2.44 24.15 -80.67
N LYS A 29 3.72 23.85 -80.37
CA LYS A 29 4.74 24.77 -79.85
C LYS A 29 4.40 25.47 -78.52
N GLY A 30 3.29 25.09 -77.88
CA GLY A 30 2.93 25.57 -76.54
C GLY A 30 3.93 25.09 -75.50
N VAL A 31 4.42 26.02 -74.68
CA VAL A 31 5.28 25.72 -73.52
C VAL A 31 4.39 25.33 -72.36
N PHE A 32 4.65 24.17 -71.75
CA PHE A 32 3.94 23.71 -70.57
C PHE A 32 4.91 23.07 -69.60
N ILE A 33 4.58 23.12 -68.30
CA ILE A 33 5.36 22.41 -67.30
C ILE A 33 4.96 20.95 -67.41
N VAL A 34 5.96 20.09 -67.65
CA VAL A 34 5.77 18.66 -67.60
C VAL A 34 5.43 18.33 -66.15
N SER A 35 4.16 18.04 -65.86
CA SER A 35 3.76 17.63 -64.52
C SER A 35 4.72 16.53 -64.09
N SER A 36 5.52 16.79 -63.06
CA SER A 36 6.12 15.68 -62.36
C SER A 36 4.95 14.81 -61.99
N LEU A 37 4.97 13.53 -62.39
CA LEU A 37 4.20 12.54 -61.66
C LEU A 37 4.65 12.76 -60.24
N THR A 38 3.82 13.48 -59.48
CA THR A 38 4.19 14.17 -58.26
C THR A 38 4.59 13.11 -57.29
N SER A 39 5.88 12.77 -57.32
CA SER A 39 6.65 12.11 -56.28
C SER A 39 5.88 11.00 -55.59
N SER A 40 5.04 10.23 -56.31
CA SER A 40 3.88 9.51 -55.78
C SER A 40 3.67 9.83 -54.32
N THR A 41 3.31 11.10 -54.00
CA THR A 41 3.33 11.67 -52.63
C THR A 41 3.01 10.53 -51.73
N ALA A 42 4.03 9.99 -51.02
CA ALA A 42 3.93 8.70 -50.33
C ALA A 42 2.58 8.79 -49.64
N ARG A 43 1.58 8.13 -50.22
CA ARG A 43 0.18 8.41 -49.90
C ARG A 43 0.20 7.97 -48.47
N GLN A 44 0.27 8.92 -47.52
CA GLN A 44 0.16 8.62 -46.12
C GLN A 44 -1.06 7.73 -46.12
N PRO A 45 -0.91 6.43 -45.82
CA PRO A 45 -1.97 5.47 -45.96
C PRO A 45 -3.10 6.11 -45.20
N SER A 46 -4.09 6.63 -45.94
CA SER A 46 -5.11 7.50 -45.36
C SER A 46 -5.65 6.66 -44.24
N GLU A 47 -5.48 7.11 -43.01
CA GLU A 47 -5.66 6.32 -41.81
C GLU A 47 -7.12 5.89 -41.80
N GLN A 48 -7.39 4.77 -42.45
CA GLN A 48 -8.71 4.21 -42.61
C GLN A 48 -9.04 3.80 -41.20
N ASN A 49 -10.06 4.44 -40.64
CA ASN A 49 -10.60 4.19 -39.32
C ASN A 49 -11.23 2.78 -39.31
N ILE A 50 -10.38 1.76 -39.41
CA ILE A 50 -10.75 0.36 -39.31
C ILE A 50 -11.00 0.13 -37.83
N PRO A 51 -12.23 -0.24 -37.43
CA PRO A 51 -12.52 -0.55 -36.04
C PRO A 51 -11.59 -1.67 -35.57
N SER A 52 -10.71 -1.35 -34.63
CA SER A 52 -9.80 -2.31 -34.01
C SER A 52 -10.03 -2.37 -32.51
N GLU A 53 -9.99 -3.59 -31.97
CA GLU A 53 -10.09 -3.83 -30.54
C GLU A 53 -8.75 -4.38 -30.03
N ILE A 54 -8.10 -3.63 -29.14
CA ILE A 54 -6.89 -4.09 -28.45
C ILE A 54 -7.29 -4.80 -27.16
N LYS A 55 -6.95 -6.09 -27.06
CA LYS A 55 -7.23 -6.92 -25.88
C LYS A 55 -5.96 -7.57 -25.36
N LYS A 56 -5.88 -7.78 -24.04
CA LYS A 56 -4.85 -8.62 -23.44
C LYS A 56 -5.18 -10.10 -23.71
N ASN A 57 -4.19 -10.87 -24.11
CA ASN A 57 -4.29 -12.33 -24.15
C ASN A 57 -4.00 -12.92 -22.76
N TRP A 58 -4.15 -14.24 -22.62
CA TRP A 58 -3.91 -14.93 -21.34
C TRP A 58 -2.45 -14.87 -20.86
N PHE A 59 -1.50 -14.57 -21.75
CA PHE A 59 -0.10 -14.31 -21.41
C PHE A 59 0.17 -12.83 -21.04
N GLY A 60 -0.87 -12.00 -20.91
CA GLY A 60 -0.76 -10.58 -20.56
C GLY A 60 -0.24 -9.67 -21.67
N LYS A 61 -0.02 -10.18 -22.89
CA LYS A 61 0.40 -9.37 -24.06
C LYS A 61 -0.82 -8.79 -24.77
N TYR A 62 -0.71 -7.54 -25.23
CA TYR A 62 -1.75 -6.90 -26.02
C TYR A 62 -1.77 -7.46 -27.46
N GLN A 63 -2.95 -7.67 -28.01
CA GLN A 63 -3.18 -8.08 -29.39
C GLN A 63 -4.25 -7.19 -30.03
N SER A 64 -4.03 -6.77 -31.26
CA SER A 64 -5.02 -6.02 -32.05
C SER A 64 -5.85 -6.99 -32.88
N ARG A 65 -7.18 -6.95 -32.73
CA ARG A 65 -8.13 -7.69 -33.56
C ARG A 65 -8.79 -6.72 -34.53
N TYR A 66 -8.75 -7.04 -35.82
CA TYR A 66 -9.28 -6.18 -36.88
C TYR A 66 -9.67 -7.02 -38.11
N ALA A 67 -10.42 -6.42 -39.02
CA ALA A 67 -10.78 -7.03 -40.31
C ALA A 67 -9.93 -6.46 -41.44
N CYS A 68 -9.55 -7.29 -42.42
CA CYS A 68 -8.86 -6.81 -43.61
C CYS A 68 -9.73 -5.79 -44.36
N PRO A 69 -9.22 -4.59 -44.71
CA PRO A 69 -10.01 -3.57 -45.39
C PRO A 69 -10.43 -3.93 -46.82
N SER A 70 -9.88 -5.01 -47.39
CA SER A 70 -10.15 -5.45 -48.76
C SER A 70 -11.05 -6.68 -48.85
N CYS A 71 -10.87 -7.67 -47.95
CA CYS A 71 -11.60 -8.94 -48.02
C CYS A 71 -12.33 -9.31 -46.72
N GLU A 72 -12.31 -8.42 -45.72
CA GLU A 72 -13.00 -8.56 -44.43
C GLU A 72 -12.59 -9.76 -43.56
N GLU A 73 -11.55 -10.50 -43.95
CA GLU A 73 -10.98 -11.59 -43.16
C GLU A 73 -10.56 -11.09 -41.78
N LYS A 74 -10.88 -11.87 -40.72
CA LYS A 74 -10.54 -11.49 -39.34
C LYS A 74 -9.09 -11.84 -39.05
N LEU A 75 -8.31 -10.83 -38.70
CA LEU A 75 -6.88 -10.96 -38.44
C LEU A 75 -6.56 -10.57 -37.00
N ILE A 76 -5.46 -11.13 -36.48
CA ILE A 76 -4.93 -10.85 -35.15
C ILE A 76 -3.46 -10.53 -35.31
N SER A 77 -3.03 -9.38 -34.81
CA SER A 77 -1.63 -8.98 -34.80
C SER A 77 -1.08 -8.82 -33.39
N GLY A 78 0.20 -9.13 -33.25
CA GLY A 78 0.97 -8.87 -32.02
C GLY A 78 1.21 -7.37 -31.81
N PRO A 79 1.67 -6.96 -30.62
CA PRO A 79 1.87 -5.54 -30.30
C PRO A 79 2.97 -4.92 -31.17
N ASP A 80 4.00 -5.68 -31.54
CA ASP A 80 5.12 -5.23 -32.37
C ASP A 80 4.73 -5.00 -33.85
N GLU A 81 3.58 -5.52 -34.27
CA GLU A 81 3.04 -5.35 -35.63
C GLU A 81 2.07 -4.15 -35.73
N ILE A 82 1.62 -3.60 -34.58
CA ILE A 82 0.67 -2.49 -34.56
C ILE A 82 1.32 -1.23 -35.15
N GLY A 83 0.70 -0.66 -36.19
CA GLY A 83 1.26 0.46 -36.94
C GLY A 83 2.30 0.07 -37.99
N CYS A 84 2.59 -1.22 -38.18
CA CYS A 84 3.43 -1.71 -39.27
C CYS A 84 2.60 -1.99 -40.54
N GLN A 85 3.26 -1.90 -41.70
CA GLN A 85 2.65 -2.28 -42.97
C GLN A 85 2.77 -3.80 -43.15
N ILE A 86 1.63 -4.48 -43.25
CA ILE A 86 1.54 -5.92 -43.46
C ILE A 86 0.71 -6.22 -44.72
N SER A 87 0.79 -7.47 -45.21
CA SER A 87 -0.03 -7.93 -46.34
C SER A 87 -1.03 -8.98 -45.86
N CYS A 88 -2.28 -8.87 -46.31
CA CYS A 88 -3.32 -9.84 -45.97
C CYS A 88 -2.96 -11.23 -46.51
N PRO A 89 -2.97 -12.30 -45.69
CA PRO A 89 -2.66 -13.65 -46.18
C PRO A 89 -3.71 -14.19 -47.16
N SER A 90 -4.95 -13.71 -47.11
CA SER A 90 -6.05 -14.18 -47.97
C SER A 90 -6.11 -13.47 -49.32
N CYS A 91 -5.90 -12.15 -49.36
CA CYS A 91 -6.05 -11.34 -50.59
C CYS A 91 -4.78 -10.60 -51.05
N SER A 92 -3.68 -10.70 -50.30
CA SER A 92 -2.39 -10.01 -50.57
C SER A 92 -2.44 -8.47 -50.58
N THR A 93 -3.56 -7.85 -50.22
CA THR A 93 -3.64 -6.39 -50.08
C THR A 93 -2.77 -5.92 -48.92
N ALA A 94 -1.88 -4.95 -49.18
CA ALA A 94 -1.04 -4.33 -48.17
C ALA A 94 -1.79 -3.21 -47.43
N PHE A 95 -1.70 -3.17 -46.09
CA PHE A 95 -2.33 -2.15 -45.25
C PHE A 95 -1.52 -1.97 -43.95
N VAL A 96 -1.81 -0.89 -43.21
CA VAL A 96 -1.19 -0.63 -41.89
C VAL A 96 -2.08 -1.21 -40.80
N VAL A 97 -1.50 -1.95 -39.86
CA VAL A 97 -2.25 -2.51 -38.72
C VAL A 97 -2.80 -1.38 -37.83
N PRO A 98 -4.14 -1.31 -37.61
CA PRO A 98 -4.74 -0.27 -36.79
C PRO A 98 -4.45 -0.46 -35.28
N GLY A 99 -4.57 0.63 -34.52
CA GLY A 99 -4.46 0.62 -33.04
C GLY A 99 -3.20 1.26 -32.45
N LYS A 100 -2.35 1.91 -33.26
CA LYS A 100 -1.10 2.53 -32.77
C LYS A 100 -1.33 3.57 -31.69
N GLU A 101 -2.32 4.45 -31.88
CA GLU A 101 -2.67 5.47 -30.89
C GLU A 101 -3.20 4.84 -29.60
N GLN A 102 -4.09 3.85 -29.70
CA GLN A 102 -4.63 3.12 -28.55
C GLN A 102 -3.51 2.43 -27.75
N LEU A 103 -2.56 1.77 -28.41
CA LEU A 103 -1.42 1.13 -27.75
C LEU A 103 -0.55 2.18 -27.04
N SER A 104 -0.25 3.30 -27.71
CA SER A 104 0.54 4.38 -27.10
C SER A 104 -0.14 5.01 -25.88
N ALA A 105 -1.47 5.13 -25.91
CA ALA A 105 -2.26 5.63 -24.79
C ALA A 105 -2.17 4.66 -23.59
N ILE A 106 -2.35 3.36 -23.84
CA ILE A 106 -2.21 2.31 -22.83
C ILE A 106 -0.80 2.30 -22.21
N GLU A 107 0.24 2.39 -23.03
CA GLU A 107 1.63 2.44 -22.55
C GLU A 107 1.91 3.70 -21.71
N SER A 108 1.37 4.85 -22.14
CA SER A 108 1.50 6.10 -21.39
C SER A 108 0.78 6.04 -20.05
N GLN A 109 -0.40 5.40 -19.99
CA GLN A 109 -1.15 5.20 -18.77
C GLN A 109 -0.39 4.27 -17.81
N LYS A 110 0.10 3.13 -18.32
CA LYS A 110 0.90 2.20 -17.50
C LYS A 110 2.15 2.88 -16.93
N LYS A 111 2.86 3.69 -17.72
CA LYS A 111 4.01 4.47 -17.21
C LYS A 111 3.63 5.45 -16.11
N ARG A 112 2.46 6.09 -16.18
CA ARG A 112 1.97 6.99 -15.12
C ARG A 112 1.63 6.21 -13.86
N GLU A 113 0.95 5.08 -13.99
CA GLU A 113 0.61 4.18 -12.89
C GLU A 113 1.89 3.63 -12.21
N ASP A 114 2.88 3.20 -13.00
CA ASP A 114 4.17 2.71 -12.49
C ASP A 114 4.95 3.83 -11.76
N ALA A 115 4.93 5.06 -12.29
CA ALA A 115 5.58 6.22 -11.67
C ALA A 115 4.89 6.62 -10.36
N GLU A 116 3.55 6.63 -10.32
CA GLU A 116 2.77 6.91 -9.10
C GLU A 116 3.01 5.83 -8.03
N ALA A 117 3.06 4.55 -8.42
CA ALA A 117 3.38 3.45 -7.52
C ALA A 117 4.80 3.58 -6.95
N GLN A 118 5.78 4.00 -7.77
CA GLN A 118 7.15 4.24 -7.35
C GLN A 118 7.24 5.42 -6.36
N GLU A 119 6.54 6.53 -6.64
CA GLU A 119 6.49 7.69 -5.75
C GLU A 119 5.86 7.33 -4.39
N LYS A 120 4.77 6.55 -4.40
CA LYS A 120 4.12 6.07 -3.18
C LYS A 120 5.06 5.20 -2.34
N LEU A 121 5.82 4.31 -2.97
CA LEU A 121 6.80 3.47 -2.27
C LEU A 121 7.92 4.31 -1.64
N GLU A 122 8.41 5.33 -2.35
CA GLU A 122 9.44 6.26 -1.82
C GLU A 122 8.90 7.07 -0.63
N LEU A 123 7.65 7.55 -0.70
CA LEU A 123 7.02 8.25 0.41
C LEU A 123 6.87 7.36 1.65
N GLU A 124 6.43 6.11 1.46
CA GLU A 124 6.32 5.15 2.55
C GLU A 124 7.69 4.84 3.19
N GLN A 125 8.75 4.75 2.38
CA GLN A 125 10.11 4.57 2.88
C GLN A 125 10.58 5.77 3.71
N ARG A 126 10.35 7.00 3.23
CA ARG A 126 10.66 8.23 3.98
C ARG A 126 9.94 8.30 5.32
N GLN A 127 8.65 7.95 5.34
CA GLN A 127 7.87 7.92 6.58
C GLN A 127 8.41 6.87 7.57
N LYS A 128 8.80 5.69 7.08
CA LYS A 128 9.42 4.65 7.93
C LYS A 128 10.75 5.12 8.51
N GLU A 129 11.57 5.80 7.73
CA GLU A 129 12.84 6.37 8.19
C GLU A 129 12.62 7.46 9.24
N GLU A 130 11.67 8.36 9.02
CA GLU A 130 11.32 9.42 9.98
C GLU A 130 10.85 8.83 11.32
N VAL A 131 9.96 7.85 11.29
CA VAL A 131 9.49 7.15 12.50
C VAL A 131 10.64 6.43 13.21
N ALA A 132 11.55 5.81 12.47
CA ALA A 132 12.72 5.16 13.04
C ALA A 132 13.66 6.16 13.71
N ASP A 133 13.84 7.34 13.11
CA ASP A 133 14.67 8.43 13.65
C ASP A 133 14.08 9.04 14.91
N VAL A 134 12.76 9.27 14.95
CA VAL A 134 12.05 9.71 16.16
C VAL A 134 12.23 8.69 17.28
N LYS A 135 12.07 7.40 16.97
CA LYS A 135 12.27 6.31 17.94
C LYS A 135 13.71 6.25 18.45
N ARG A 136 14.70 6.44 17.58
CA ARG A 136 16.13 6.51 17.96
C ARG A 136 16.39 7.66 18.93
N LYS A 137 15.83 8.84 18.67
CA LYS A 137 15.95 10.01 19.56
C LYS A 137 15.28 9.79 20.92
N GLN A 138 14.09 9.19 20.94
CA GLN A 138 13.38 8.87 22.19
C GLN A 138 14.17 7.86 23.04
N GLU A 139 14.71 6.82 22.42
CA GLU A 139 15.55 5.83 23.10
C GLU A 139 16.83 6.45 23.66
N GLU A 140 17.47 7.35 22.92
CA GLU A 140 18.65 8.08 23.39
C GLU A 140 18.31 9.01 24.56
N ALA A 141 17.19 9.71 24.50
CA ALA A 141 16.71 10.55 25.60
C ALA A 141 16.43 9.72 26.86
N ARG A 142 15.78 8.56 26.72
CA ARG A 142 15.56 7.62 27.83
C ARG A 142 16.88 7.18 28.46
N ARG A 143 17.87 6.82 27.62
CA ARG A 143 19.20 6.42 28.10
C ARG A 143 19.93 7.54 28.84
N ARG A 144 19.81 8.80 28.38
CA ARG A 144 20.39 9.96 29.06
C ARG A 144 19.74 10.20 30.42
N GLU A 145 18.41 10.07 30.50
CA GLU A 145 17.68 10.23 31.76
C GLU A 145 18.00 9.11 32.76
N GLU A 146 18.06 7.86 32.31
CA GLU A 146 18.51 6.72 33.12
C GLU A 146 19.92 6.97 33.69
N GLN A 147 20.84 7.50 32.87
CA GLN A 147 22.18 7.88 33.34
C GLN A 147 22.17 9.03 34.35
N ARG A 148 21.26 10.00 34.20
CA ARG A 148 21.08 11.11 35.16
C ARG A 148 20.63 10.57 36.52
N ILE A 149 19.58 9.75 36.53
CA ILE A 149 19.06 9.10 37.73
C ILE A 149 20.14 8.23 38.39
N GLN A 150 20.88 7.46 37.61
CA GLN A 150 21.94 6.61 38.15
C GLN A 150 23.07 7.42 38.81
N LYS A 151 23.43 8.58 38.24
CA LYS A 151 24.39 9.51 38.86
C LYS A 151 23.85 10.12 40.14
N GLU A 152 22.57 10.50 40.17
CA GLU A 152 21.90 11.04 41.35
C GLU A 152 21.89 10.02 42.50
N ILE A 153 21.51 8.77 42.21
CA ILE A 153 21.58 7.65 43.16
C ILE A 153 23.03 7.42 43.64
N ALA A 154 24.01 7.48 42.74
CA ALA A 154 25.42 7.29 43.10
C ALA A 154 26.00 8.45 43.93
N ALA A 155 25.48 9.67 43.77
CA ALA A 155 25.87 10.85 44.54
C ALA A 155 25.29 10.85 45.96
N HIS A 156 24.11 10.25 46.15
CA HIS A 156 23.46 10.08 47.44
C HIS A 156 23.31 8.61 47.82
N PRO A 157 24.41 7.86 47.98
CA PRO A 157 24.34 6.41 48.17
C PRO A 157 23.65 6.02 49.50
N PHE A 158 23.57 6.92 50.49
CA PHE A 158 23.07 6.60 51.84
C PHE A 158 22.49 7.78 52.66
N ASP A 159 22.13 8.92 52.06
CA ASP A 159 21.52 10.04 52.81
C ASP A 159 19.99 9.95 52.86
N TYR A 160 19.46 8.78 53.22
CA TYR A 160 18.10 8.73 53.77
C TYR A 160 18.23 8.85 55.28
N PRO A 161 17.92 10.01 55.88
CA PRO A 161 17.76 10.10 57.32
C PRO A 161 16.56 9.23 57.69
N ILE A 162 16.83 7.98 58.07
CA ILE A 162 15.79 7.13 58.63
C ILE A 162 15.62 7.59 60.07
N ASP A 163 14.58 8.38 60.32
CA ASP A 163 14.15 8.68 61.69
C ASP A 163 13.63 7.38 62.30
N TYR A 164 14.36 6.87 63.29
CA TYR A 164 13.97 5.71 64.07
C TYR A 164 13.78 6.09 65.53
N THR A 165 12.73 5.56 66.13
CA THR A 165 12.48 5.66 67.57
C THR A 165 12.56 4.27 68.18
N VAL A 166 13.34 4.13 69.27
CA VAL A 166 13.41 2.88 70.03
C VAL A 166 12.35 2.92 71.11
N THR A 167 11.38 2.01 71.06
CA THR A 167 10.31 1.91 72.06
C THR A 167 10.85 1.28 73.36
N SER A 168 10.16 1.49 74.48
CA SER A 168 10.60 1.03 75.81
C SER A 168 10.72 -0.48 75.98
N ASN A 169 10.16 -1.27 75.06
CA ASN A 169 10.33 -2.73 74.98
C ASN A 169 11.50 -3.17 74.08
N GLY A 170 12.32 -2.24 73.58
CA GLY A 170 13.50 -2.52 72.75
C GLY A 170 13.21 -2.75 71.27
N MET A 171 12.00 -2.43 70.78
CA MET A 171 11.71 -2.47 69.34
C MET A 171 12.11 -1.17 68.67
N ILE A 172 12.60 -1.26 67.43
CA ILE A 172 12.93 -0.10 66.61
C ILE A 172 11.75 0.16 65.67
N GLU A 173 11.04 1.27 65.90
CA GLU A 173 10.01 1.77 64.99
C GLU A 173 10.65 2.76 64.02
N TYR A 174 10.52 2.49 62.72
CA TYR A 174 10.99 3.38 61.66
C TYR A 174 9.77 4.11 61.08
N ARG A 175 9.79 5.44 61.05
CA ARG A 175 8.79 6.24 60.33
C ARG A 175 9.40 6.72 59.03
N ASP A 176 9.17 5.95 57.97
CA ASP A 176 9.50 6.38 56.62
C ASP A 176 8.42 7.36 56.14
N GLN A 177 8.74 8.65 56.03
CA GLN A 177 7.76 9.69 55.67
C GLN A 177 7.20 9.54 54.25
N TYR A 178 7.82 8.69 53.40
CA TYR A 178 7.43 8.50 52.00
C TYR A 178 6.79 7.14 51.71
N PHE A 179 6.68 6.25 52.68
CA PHE A 179 5.90 5.01 52.53
C PHE A 179 4.67 5.08 53.44
N GLU A 180 3.50 5.27 52.83
CA GLU A 180 2.25 4.81 53.44
C GLU A 180 2.38 3.30 53.70
N VAL A 181 2.80 2.98 54.91
CA VAL A 181 2.55 1.74 55.66
C VAL A 181 2.55 0.46 54.83
N MET A 182 3.72 0.08 54.31
CA MET A 182 4.03 -1.34 54.23
C MET A 182 4.42 -1.79 55.64
N GLN A 183 3.44 -2.28 56.42
CA GLN A 183 3.70 -2.99 57.68
C GLN A 183 4.53 -4.24 57.38
N THR A 184 5.84 -4.05 57.31
CA THR A 184 6.80 -5.13 57.16
C THR A 184 7.29 -5.44 58.57
N GLU A 185 6.78 -6.53 59.17
CA GLU A 185 7.31 -7.02 60.43
C GLU A 185 8.78 -7.43 60.24
N LEU A 186 9.69 -6.51 60.53
CA LEU A 186 11.11 -6.78 60.65
C LEU A 186 11.35 -7.51 61.97
N ARG A 187 11.30 -8.84 61.93
CA ARG A 187 11.83 -9.67 63.03
C ARG A 187 13.35 -9.65 62.97
N VAL A 188 13.95 -8.71 63.70
CA VAL A 188 15.39 -8.70 63.94
C VAL A 188 15.69 -9.88 64.87
N ASN A 189 16.45 -10.87 64.39
CA ASN A 189 16.88 -11.98 65.24
C ASN A 189 18.02 -11.48 66.13
N PRO A 190 17.89 -11.52 67.47
CA PRO A 190 18.75 -10.75 68.35
C PRO A 190 20.06 -11.50 68.65
N ASP A 191 21.07 -11.28 67.82
CA ASP A 191 22.47 -11.31 68.28
C ASP A 191 22.95 -9.87 68.36
N ILE A 192 22.35 -9.10 69.29
CA ILE A 192 22.67 -7.70 69.54
C ILE A 192 23.60 -7.65 70.75
N ASP A 193 24.86 -7.28 70.52
CA ASP A 193 25.82 -7.03 71.59
C ASP A 193 25.77 -5.53 71.93
N CYS A 194 25.30 -5.21 73.14
CA CYS A 194 25.03 -3.84 73.61
C CYS A 194 26.14 -3.30 74.53
N SER A 195 27.38 -3.77 74.38
CA SER A 195 28.42 -3.55 75.39
C SER A 195 28.94 -2.10 75.50
N ASP A 196 28.76 -1.24 74.49
CA ASP A 196 29.38 0.12 74.48
C ASP A 196 28.44 1.27 74.06
N GLY A 197 27.11 1.13 74.20
CA GLY A 197 26.17 2.20 73.82
C GLY A 197 26.11 2.51 72.31
N LYS A 198 26.72 1.66 71.48
CA LYS A 198 26.61 1.64 70.02
C LYS A 198 25.96 0.34 69.56
N PHE A 199 24.86 0.46 68.81
CA PHE A 199 24.22 -0.70 68.17
C PHE A 199 24.96 -1.04 66.88
N ILE A 200 25.61 -2.21 66.83
CA ILE A 200 26.19 -2.74 65.59
C ILE A 200 25.25 -3.82 65.06
N ILE A 201 24.42 -3.46 64.08
CA ILE A 201 23.58 -4.42 63.37
C ILE A 201 24.48 -5.23 62.43
N LYS A 202 24.90 -6.42 62.86
CA LYS A 202 25.85 -7.26 62.09
C LYS A 202 25.26 -7.80 60.78
N SER A 203 23.94 -8.02 60.70
CA SER A 203 23.26 -8.36 59.44
C SER A 203 21.75 -8.11 59.54
N ILE A 204 21.16 -7.47 58.54
CA ILE A 204 19.70 -7.39 58.37
C ILE A 204 19.29 -8.43 57.32
N ARG A 205 18.47 -9.42 57.69
CA ARG A 205 17.84 -10.33 56.71
C ARG A 205 16.44 -9.80 56.39
N LEU A 206 16.29 -9.21 55.22
CA LEU A 206 14.99 -8.77 54.71
C LEU A 206 14.20 -9.98 54.20
N PHE A 207 13.10 -10.34 54.86
CA PHE A 207 12.15 -11.33 54.34
C PHE A 207 11.18 -10.67 53.37
N LYS A 208 11.44 -10.79 52.07
CA LYS A 208 10.54 -10.31 51.02
C LYS A 208 9.35 -11.27 50.89
N LYS A 209 8.28 -11.07 51.66
CA LYS A 209 7.02 -11.78 51.45
C LYS A 209 6.40 -11.25 50.16
N ARG A 210 6.49 -12.03 49.07
CA ARG A 210 5.78 -11.70 47.82
C ARG A 210 4.27 -11.76 48.10
N VAL A 211 3.64 -10.61 48.25
CA VAL A 211 2.19 -10.51 48.09
C VAL A 211 1.94 -10.67 46.59
N ASN A 212 1.57 -11.87 46.16
CA ASN A 212 1.08 -12.09 44.80
C ASN A 212 -0.25 -11.32 44.67
N MET A 213 -0.20 -10.10 44.14
CA MET A 213 -1.38 -9.48 43.55
C MET A 213 -1.72 -10.27 42.30
N THR A 214 -2.62 -11.24 42.45
CA THR A 214 -3.05 -12.11 41.37
C THR A 214 -3.71 -11.28 40.29
N LYS A 215 -3.30 -11.48 39.04
CA LYS A 215 -3.88 -10.98 37.77
C LYS A 215 -5.36 -11.33 37.53
N LYS A 216 -6.13 -11.69 38.57
CA LYS A 216 -7.51 -12.16 38.47
C LYS A 216 -8.52 -11.03 38.29
N GLU A 217 -8.21 -9.80 38.68
CA GLU A 217 -9.15 -8.68 38.54
C GLU A 217 -9.30 -8.23 37.07
N ASN A 218 -8.22 -8.20 36.28
CA ASN A 218 -8.30 -7.86 34.84
C ASN A 218 -8.95 -8.95 33.94
N ALA A 219 -9.16 -10.16 34.44
CA ALA A 219 -9.72 -11.24 33.62
C ALA A 219 -11.26 -11.24 33.57
N ASN A 220 -11.93 -10.63 34.56
CA ASN A 220 -13.39 -10.55 34.58
C ASN A 220 -13.92 -9.42 33.68
N GLU A 221 -13.20 -8.31 33.56
CA GLU A 221 -13.57 -7.18 32.70
C GLU A 221 -13.55 -7.53 31.19
N ILE A 222 -12.66 -8.45 30.80
CA ILE A 222 -12.56 -8.97 29.41
C ILE A 222 -13.66 -10.01 29.10
N ARG A 223 -14.29 -10.62 30.12
CA ARG A 223 -15.37 -11.60 29.92
C ARG A 223 -16.74 -10.93 29.74
N GLU A 224 -17.01 -9.82 30.43
CA GLU A 224 -18.29 -9.11 30.29
C GLU A 224 -18.42 -8.39 28.93
N THR A 225 -17.32 -7.85 28.41
CA THR A 225 -17.28 -7.24 27.07
C THR A 225 -17.51 -8.23 25.91
N LYS A 226 -17.21 -9.53 26.10
CA LYS A 226 -17.48 -10.57 25.09
C LYS A 226 -18.91 -11.11 25.12
N ALA A 227 -19.65 -10.93 26.21
CA ALA A 227 -21.04 -11.40 26.33
C ALA A 227 -22.00 -10.52 25.52
N HIS A 228 -21.80 -9.21 25.48
CA HIS A 228 -22.64 -8.28 24.72
C HIS A 228 -22.52 -8.42 23.19
N PHE A 229 -21.42 -8.96 22.67
CA PHE A 229 -21.18 -9.05 21.22
C PHE A 229 -21.89 -10.23 20.54
N ARG A 230 -22.50 -11.17 21.31
CA ARG A 230 -23.21 -12.33 20.72
C ARG A 230 -24.66 -12.05 20.33
N ASP A 231 -25.28 -10.99 20.85
CA ASP A 231 -26.70 -10.68 20.58
C ASP A 231 -26.93 -9.64 19.47
N SER A 232 -25.87 -9.11 18.85
CA SER A 232 -25.97 -8.07 17.81
C SER A 232 -25.56 -8.55 16.41
N LYS A 233 -25.98 -9.77 16.00
CA LYS A 233 -25.87 -10.19 14.59
C LYS A 233 -27.14 -9.83 13.82
N PRO A 234 -27.09 -8.93 12.81
CA PRO A 234 -28.24 -8.69 11.94
C PRO A 234 -28.55 -9.92 11.08
N ARG A 235 -29.82 -10.34 11.08
CA ARG A 235 -30.37 -11.35 10.16
C ARG A 235 -30.29 -10.81 8.72
N MET A 236 -29.31 -11.30 7.96
CA MET A 236 -29.28 -11.09 6.51
C MET A 236 -30.42 -11.89 5.84
N HIS A 237 -31.34 -11.17 5.21
CA HIS A 237 -32.36 -11.73 4.34
C HIS A 237 -31.69 -12.37 3.11
N LYS A 238 -31.78 -13.69 2.99
CA LYS A 238 -31.45 -14.42 1.75
C LYS A 238 -32.53 -14.13 0.71
N SER A 239 -32.26 -13.24 -0.22
CA SER A 239 -33.00 -13.10 -1.47
C SER A 239 -32.85 -14.38 -2.29
N ARG A 240 -33.99 -14.92 -2.66
CA ARG A 240 -34.21 -16.27 -3.18
C ARG A 240 -34.37 -16.18 -4.69
N SER A 241 -33.28 -16.27 -5.47
CA SER A 241 -33.35 -16.50 -6.92
C SER A 241 -33.54 -17.99 -7.19
N LYS A 242 -34.74 -18.34 -7.69
CA LYS A 242 -35.09 -19.69 -8.16
C LYS A 242 -34.71 -19.86 -9.64
N GLY A 243 -34.11 -21.01 -9.96
CA GLY A 243 -33.95 -21.60 -11.30
C GLY A 243 -32.89 -22.71 -11.22
N LEU A 244 -33.24 -24.00 -11.01
CA LEU A 244 -33.49 -25.03 -12.04
C LEU A 244 -32.38 -25.01 -13.12
N VAL A 245 -31.53 -26.03 -13.33
CA VAL A 245 -31.80 -27.46 -13.55
C VAL A 245 -30.57 -28.33 -13.18
N ALA A 246 -30.86 -29.60 -12.89
CA ALA A 246 -30.02 -30.71 -12.47
C ALA A 246 -28.76 -31.04 -13.31
N GLY A 247 -27.80 -31.69 -12.64
CA GLY A 247 -26.67 -32.39 -13.26
C GLY A 247 -25.80 -33.08 -12.20
N LEU A 248 -26.26 -34.23 -11.71
CA LEU A 248 -25.45 -35.17 -10.93
C LEU A 248 -24.40 -35.81 -11.84
N VAL A 249 -23.11 -35.58 -11.56
CA VAL A 249 -22.03 -36.50 -11.95
C VAL A 249 -21.09 -36.64 -10.76
N ASN A 250 -21.09 -37.83 -10.16
CA ASN A 250 -20.06 -38.28 -9.24
C ASN A 250 -18.76 -38.49 -10.02
N ILE A 251 -17.71 -37.76 -9.68
CA ILE A 251 -16.33 -38.14 -9.99
C ILE A 251 -15.56 -38.04 -8.67
N GLY A 252 -15.13 -39.20 -8.17
CA GLY A 252 -14.18 -39.28 -7.07
C GLY A 252 -12.86 -38.67 -7.49
N VAL A 253 -12.32 -37.80 -6.64
CA VAL A 253 -10.97 -37.26 -6.79
C VAL A 253 -10.22 -37.50 -5.50
N GLU A 254 -9.09 -38.19 -5.66
CA GLU A 254 -8.11 -38.52 -4.64
C GLU A 254 -7.56 -37.28 -3.95
N VAL A 255 -7.32 -37.43 -2.65
CA VAL A 255 -6.70 -36.43 -1.79
C VAL A 255 -5.22 -36.30 -2.17
N SER A 256 -4.87 -35.25 -2.91
CA SER A 256 -3.48 -34.80 -3.06
C SER A 256 -3.21 -33.59 -2.16
N ARG A 257 -2.28 -33.77 -1.23
CA ARG A 257 -1.62 -32.72 -0.46
C ARG A 257 -0.87 -31.78 -1.41
N ALA A 258 -1.29 -30.52 -1.51
CA ALA A 258 -0.43 -29.44 -1.99
C ALA A 258 -0.91 -28.07 -1.46
N SER A 259 0.00 -27.39 -0.76
CA SER A 259 0.18 -25.93 -0.69
C SER A 259 -1.05 -25.03 -0.45
N HIS A 260 -1.33 -24.74 0.83
CA HIS A 260 -2.01 -23.52 1.25
C HIS A 260 -0.99 -22.37 1.33
N ALA A 261 -0.93 -21.53 0.30
CA ALA A 261 -0.16 -20.29 0.34
C ALA A 261 -0.78 -19.17 -0.52
N GLU A 262 -2.10 -19.12 -0.71
CA GLU A 262 -2.76 -17.99 -1.37
C GLU A 262 -4.13 -17.77 -0.72
N ASN A 263 -4.21 -16.75 0.16
CA ASN A 263 -5.42 -15.99 0.55
C ASN A 263 -5.13 -15.15 1.81
N PHE A 264 -4.16 -14.23 1.74
CA PHE A 264 -3.89 -13.28 2.82
C PHE A 264 -4.37 -11.85 2.53
N GLU A 265 -4.90 -11.56 1.33
CA GLU A 265 -5.40 -10.22 0.98
C GLU A 265 -6.82 -9.94 1.49
N ASN A 266 -7.60 -10.95 1.88
CA ASN A 266 -8.93 -10.75 2.49
C ASN A 266 -8.89 -10.54 4.02
N ALA A 267 -7.72 -10.29 4.61
CA ALA A 267 -7.53 -10.05 6.04
C ALA A 267 -7.20 -8.58 6.40
N LEU A 268 -7.22 -7.67 5.42
CA LEU A 268 -6.93 -6.24 5.61
C LEU A 268 -8.18 -5.39 5.90
N GLU A 269 -9.37 -5.78 5.43
CA GLU A 269 -10.64 -5.11 5.79
C GLU A 269 -10.95 -5.06 7.32
N PRO A 270 -10.59 -6.06 8.14
CA PRO A 270 -10.77 -6.00 9.59
C PRO A 270 -9.91 -4.95 10.30
N LEU A 271 -8.85 -4.42 9.66
CA LEU A 271 -7.95 -3.44 10.27
C LEU A 271 -8.47 -2.00 10.11
N GLU A 272 -9.04 -1.67 8.94
CA GLU A 272 -9.65 -0.35 8.73
C GLU A 272 -10.91 -0.19 9.58
N ALA A 273 -11.77 -1.22 9.64
CA ALA A 273 -12.93 -1.23 10.53
C ALA A 273 -12.56 -1.14 12.03
N ARG A 274 -11.38 -1.65 12.41
CA ARG A 274 -10.86 -1.47 13.78
C ARG A 274 -10.40 -0.05 14.04
N LYS A 275 -9.78 0.60 13.06
CA LYS A 275 -9.32 1.99 13.19
C LYS A 275 -10.50 2.94 13.37
N GLU A 276 -11.56 2.78 12.57
CA GLU A 276 -12.79 3.58 12.71
C GLU A 276 -13.44 3.41 14.09
N LEU A 277 -13.41 2.19 14.66
CA LEU A 277 -13.92 1.95 16.00
C LEU A 277 -13.08 2.63 17.08
N TYR A 278 -11.75 2.62 16.96
CA TYR A 278 -10.87 3.34 17.88
C TYR A 278 -11.08 4.85 17.82
N ASP A 279 -11.25 5.41 16.61
CA ASP A 279 -11.50 6.84 16.43
C ASP A 279 -12.85 7.25 17.04
N GLN A 280 -13.89 6.41 16.93
CA GLN A 280 -15.18 6.64 17.59
C GLN A 280 -15.11 6.57 19.12
N ILE A 281 -14.36 5.62 19.66
CA ILE A 281 -14.16 5.52 21.12
C ILE A 281 -13.40 6.74 21.63
N GLN A 282 -12.35 7.16 20.94
CA GLN A 282 -11.56 8.33 21.32
C GLN A 282 -12.42 9.60 21.34
N LEU A 283 -13.25 9.81 20.30
CA LEU A 283 -14.16 10.95 20.23
C LEU A 283 -15.16 10.96 21.40
N GLY A 284 -15.68 9.79 21.79
CA GLY A 284 -16.56 9.66 22.95
C GLY A 284 -15.87 9.97 24.28
N CYS A 285 -14.61 9.55 24.44
CA CYS A 285 -13.81 9.88 25.62
C CYS A 285 -13.55 11.39 25.72
N ASP A 286 -13.19 12.05 24.61
CA ASP A 286 -12.93 13.48 24.58
C ASP A 286 -14.19 14.30 24.90
N GLN A 287 -15.37 13.86 24.43
CA GLN A 287 -16.66 14.47 24.79
C GLN A 287 -16.97 14.35 26.29
N LEU A 288 -16.73 13.17 26.88
CA LEU A 288 -16.95 12.96 28.31
C LEU A 288 -15.99 13.79 29.18
N ILE A 289 -14.72 13.90 28.78
CA ILE A 289 -13.74 14.76 29.46
C ILE A 289 -14.23 16.21 29.43
N HIS A 290 -14.67 16.69 28.27
CA HIS A 290 -15.20 18.04 28.12
C HIS A 290 -16.46 18.28 28.99
N GLU A 291 -17.39 17.32 29.06
CA GLU A 291 -18.58 17.45 29.93
C GLU A 291 -18.22 17.52 31.42
N VAL A 292 -17.22 16.73 31.85
CA VAL A 292 -16.73 16.77 33.23
C VAL A 292 -16.08 18.12 33.53
N GLU A 293 -15.24 18.64 32.62
CA GLU A 293 -14.62 19.95 32.77
C GLU A 293 -15.65 21.08 32.89
N LEU A 294 -16.72 21.05 32.08
CA LEU A 294 -17.82 22.01 32.17
C LEU A 294 -18.54 21.93 33.53
N ARG A 295 -18.83 20.73 34.02
CA ARG A 295 -19.48 20.54 35.34
C ARG A 295 -18.58 20.97 36.50
N MET A 296 -17.27 20.82 36.38
CA MET A 296 -16.33 21.33 37.38
C MET A 296 -16.25 22.85 37.36
N ALA A 297 -16.45 23.50 36.21
CA ALA A 297 -16.44 24.96 36.11
C ALA A 297 -17.71 25.63 36.65
N GLU A 298 -18.82 24.89 36.75
CA GLU A 298 -20.10 25.37 37.27
C GLU A 298 -20.25 25.24 38.80
N ASN A 299 -19.37 24.49 39.48
CA ASN A 299 -19.36 24.29 40.94
C ASN A 299 -18.23 25.07 41.62
#